data_AF-A0A529MED6-F1
#
_entry.id   AF-A0A529MED6-F1
#
_cell.length_a   1.000
_cell.length_b   1.000
_cell.length_c   1.000
_cell.angle_alpha   90.00
_cell.angle_beta   90.00
_cell.angle_gamma   90.00
#
_symmetry.space_group_name_H-M   'P 1'
#
loop_
_entity.id
_entity.type
_entity.pdbx_description
1 polymer ?
#
loop_
_entity_poly.entity_id
_entity_poly.type
_entity_poly.pdbx_seq_one_letter_code
_entity_poly.pdbx_strand_id
1 'polypeptide(L)'
;MTKYQGGCLCGAVRYRAEVAPINERVCHCRICQKAIGAAFNARLLFCPACGTTLFSRRDSRNILGVTSGSLDDPSLFKPDMHFWTGSKQPWLMLDDGLPQYEGAPPA
;
A
#
# COMPACT_ATOMS: atom_id res chain seq x y z
N MET A 1 12.28 -1.16 21.13
CA MET A 1 11.98 0.08 20.37
C MET A 1 11.05 -0.29 19.23
N THR A 2 9.95 0.43 19.07
CA THR A 2 8.92 0.08 18.08
C THR A 2 9.32 0.61 16.70
N LYS A 3 9.48 -0.32 15.75
CA LYS A 3 9.97 -0.06 14.40
C LYS A 3 8.93 0.51 13.45
N TYR A 4 7.63 0.31 13.71
CA TYR A 4 6.58 0.64 12.76
C TYR A 4 5.88 1.93 13.17
N GLN A 5 6.36 3.04 12.62
CA GLN A 5 5.80 4.37 12.86
C GLN A 5 5.78 5.17 11.56
N GLY A 6 4.91 6.16 11.51
CA GLY A 6 4.73 6.98 10.33
C GLY A 6 3.73 8.10 10.55
N GLY A 7 3.31 8.73 9.47
CA GLY A 7 2.38 9.83 9.51
C GLY A 7 2.08 10.42 8.14
N CYS A 8 1.26 11.46 8.15
CA CYS A 8 0.99 12.24 6.94
C CYS A 8 2.08 13.27 6.68
N LEU A 9 2.12 13.79 5.45
CA LEU A 9 3.12 14.78 5.02
C LEU A 9 3.15 16.03 5.90
N CYS A 10 1.98 16.54 6.32
CA CYS A 10 1.91 17.74 7.17
C CYS A 10 2.13 17.48 8.66
N GLY A 11 2.31 16.21 9.07
CA GLY A 11 2.50 15.83 10.47
C GLY A 11 1.24 15.87 11.34
N ALA A 12 0.09 16.33 10.82
CA ALA A 12 -1.17 16.39 11.57
C ALA A 12 -1.70 15.02 12.02
N VAL A 13 -1.27 13.93 11.35
CA VAL A 13 -1.56 12.56 11.74
C VAL A 13 -0.24 11.81 11.90
N ARG A 14 -0.04 11.19 13.07
CA ARG A 14 1.05 10.29 13.39
C ARG A 14 0.49 8.97 13.91
N TYR A 15 1.15 7.87 13.61
CA TYR A 15 0.73 6.55 14.07
C TYR A 15 1.92 5.67 14.47
N ARG A 16 1.59 4.64 15.24
CA ARG A 16 2.52 3.59 15.69
C ARG A 16 1.80 2.24 15.63
N ALA A 17 2.46 1.24 15.08
CA ALA A 17 2.02 -0.15 15.11
C ALA A 17 2.99 -0.98 15.96
N GLU A 18 2.46 -1.82 16.83
CA GLU A 18 3.26 -2.66 17.74
C GLU A 18 3.48 -4.06 17.20
N VAL A 19 2.64 -4.49 16.27
CA VAL A 19 2.69 -5.81 15.63
C VAL A 19 3.30 -5.67 14.24
N ALA A 20 4.11 -6.64 13.86
CA ALA A 20 4.67 -6.71 12.51
C ALA A 20 3.54 -6.89 11.46
N PRO A 21 3.56 -6.14 10.36
CA PRO A 21 2.66 -6.37 9.23
C PRO A 21 2.78 -7.79 8.67
N ILE A 22 1.64 -8.32 8.23
CA ILE A 22 1.51 -9.69 7.70
C ILE A 22 2.08 -9.86 6.29
N ASN A 23 2.14 -8.78 5.49
CA ASN A 23 2.75 -8.74 4.16
C ASN A 23 2.81 -7.29 3.62
N GLU A 24 3.55 -7.12 2.52
CA GLU A 24 3.50 -5.94 1.66
C GLU A 24 3.25 -6.37 0.22
N ARG A 25 2.20 -5.83 -0.42
CA ARG A 25 1.77 -6.24 -1.76
C ARG A 25 1.49 -5.03 -2.65
N VAL A 26 1.80 -5.14 -3.94
CA VAL A 26 1.59 -4.07 -4.92
C VAL A 26 0.39 -4.37 -5.82
N CYS A 27 -0.69 -3.59 -5.64
CA CYS A 27 -1.95 -3.76 -6.36
C CYS A 27 -2.09 -2.79 -7.55
N HIS A 28 -2.32 -3.28 -8.76
CA HIS A 28 -2.41 -2.43 -9.96
C HIS A 28 -3.83 -2.14 -10.46
N CYS A 29 -4.88 -2.46 -9.70
CA CYS A 29 -6.25 -2.32 -10.19
C CYS A 29 -6.68 -0.84 -10.40
N ARG A 30 -7.69 -0.58 -11.24
CA ARG A 30 -8.11 0.81 -11.51
C ARG A 30 -8.71 1.55 -10.31
N ILE A 31 -9.31 0.83 -9.37
CA ILE A 31 -9.83 1.42 -8.13
C ILE A 31 -8.67 1.98 -7.30
N CYS A 32 -7.61 1.17 -7.17
CA CYS A 32 -6.36 1.54 -6.53
C CYS A 32 -5.78 2.80 -7.17
N GLN A 33 -5.58 2.75 -8.49
CA GLN A 33 -4.99 3.87 -9.23
C GLN A 33 -5.74 5.19 -9.01
N LYS A 34 -7.07 5.16 -9.09
CA LYS A 34 -7.91 6.36 -8.91
C LYS A 34 -7.98 6.84 -7.46
N ALA A 35 -8.00 5.94 -6.49
CA ALA A 35 -8.12 6.31 -5.08
C ALA A 35 -6.84 6.94 -4.52
N ILE A 36 -5.68 6.58 -5.05
CA ILE A 36 -4.36 7.01 -4.52
C ILE A 36 -3.73 8.11 -5.40
N GLY A 37 -4.11 8.18 -6.68
CA GLY A 37 -3.39 8.99 -7.66
C GLY A 37 -2.00 8.43 -7.99
N ALA A 38 -1.78 7.14 -7.73
CA ALA A 38 -0.53 6.42 -8.02
C ALA A 38 -0.80 5.27 -9.01
N ALA A 39 0.24 4.72 -9.62
CA ALA A 39 0.08 3.58 -10.53
C ALA A 39 -0.42 2.28 -9.82
N PHE A 40 -0.37 2.23 -8.48
CA PHE A 40 -0.75 1.09 -7.65
C PHE A 40 -1.25 1.48 -6.23
N ASN A 41 -1.84 0.51 -5.48
CA ASN A 41 -2.25 0.46 -4.04
C ASN A 41 -3.75 0.71 -3.66
N ALA A 42 -4.29 0.08 -2.59
CA ALA A 42 -5.74 -0.17 -2.33
C ALA A 42 -6.50 0.82 -1.42
N ARG A 43 -7.83 1.00 -1.70
CA ARG A 43 -8.89 1.77 -0.96
C ARG A 43 -8.50 2.40 0.38
N LEU A 44 -8.65 3.72 0.53
CA LEU A 44 -7.91 4.45 1.56
C LEU A 44 -8.70 5.34 2.52
N LEU A 45 -8.10 5.56 3.69
CA LEU A 45 -8.27 6.69 4.60
C LEU A 45 -7.11 7.66 4.40
N PHE A 46 -7.40 8.96 4.24
CA PHE A 46 -6.41 10.01 3.97
C PHE A 46 -6.44 11.11 5.04
N CYS A 47 -5.34 11.85 5.17
CA CYS A 47 -5.29 13.04 6.02
C CYS A 47 -6.08 14.18 5.36
N PRO A 48 -7.12 14.73 6.01
CA PRO A 48 -7.93 15.79 5.40
C PRO A 48 -7.16 17.11 5.21
N ALA A 49 -6.07 17.31 5.96
CA ALA A 49 -5.29 18.54 5.89
C ALA A 49 -4.32 18.59 4.69
N CYS A 50 -3.75 17.44 4.29
CA CYS A 50 -2.72 17.41 3.24
C CYS A 50 -2.95 16.36 2.14
N GLY A 51 -4.01 15.55 2.23
CA GLY A 51 -4.33 14.51 1.25
C GLY A 51 -3.45 13.26 1.31
N THR A 52 -2.45 13.19 2.20
CA THR A 52 -1.62 11.99 2.32
C THR A 52 -2.47 10.78 2.66
N THR A 53 -2.29 9.76 1.86
CA THR A 53 -2.85 8.44 2.05
C THR A 53 -2.16 7.73 3.23
N LEU A 54 -2.93 7.18 4.19
CA LEU A 54 -2.36 6.56 5.39
C LEU A 54 -2.71 5.08 5.51
N PHE A 55 -4.00 4.75 5.44
CA PHE A 55 -4.49 3.41 5.75
C PHE A 55 -5.45 2.91 4.70
N SER A 56 -5.61 1.60 4.61
CA SER A 56 -6.72 0.94 3.91
C SER A 56 -7.45 0.01 4.86
N ARG A 57 -8.76 -0.18 4.69
CA ARG A 57 -9.54 -1.07 5.55
C ARG A 57 -10.29 -2.10 4.72
N ARG A 58 -10.18 -3.37 5.11
CA ARG A 58 -10.94 -4.49 4.54
C ARG A 58 -11.67 -5.21 5.67
N ASP A 59 -12.86 -4.74 5.98
CA ASP A 59 -13.69 -5.28 7.07
C ASP A 59 -13.95 -6.77 6.96
N SER A 60 -14.21 -7.27 5.75
CA SER A 60 -14.47 -8.70 5.50
C SER A 60 -13.32 -9.64 5.84
N ARG A 61 -12.09 -9.11 6.02
CA ARG A 61 -10.92 -9.88 6.44
C ARG A 61 -10.33 -9.40 7.77
N ASN A 62 -10.96 -8.42 8.41
CA ASN A 62 -10.43 -7.72 9.59
C ASN A 62 -8.98 -7.22 9.40
N ILE A 63 -8.68 -6.67 8.22
CA ILE A 63 -7.33 -6.18 7.89
C ILE A 63 -7.34 -4.65 7.79
N LEU A 64 -6.40 -4.04 8.50
CA LEU A 64 -5.97 -2.66 8.28
C LEU A 64 -4.65 -2.68 7.51
N GLY A 65 -4.63 -2.18 6.29
CA GLY A 65 -3.41 -1.95 5.54
C GLY A 65 -2.81 -0.59 5.89
N VAL A 66 -1.49 -0.52 5.96
CA VAL A 66 -0.73 0.73 6.08
C VAL A 66 -0.13 1.05 4.72
N THR A 67 -0.19 2.31 4.32
CA THR A 67 0.46 2.74 3.07
C THR A 67 1.94 2.89 3.32
N SER A 68 2.77 2.09 2.63
CA SER A 68 4.21 2.01 2.86
C SER A 68 4.89 3.37 2.79
N GLY A 69 4.52 4.22 1.82
CA GLY A 69 5.08 5.57 1.68
C GLY A 69 4.72 6.56 2.80
N SER A 70 3.86 6.17 3.76
CA SER A 70 3.56 6.96 4.95
C SER A 70 4.37 6.54 6.19
N LEU A 71 5.17 5.47 6.10
CA LEU A 71 6.09 5.07 7.16
C LEU A 71 7.28 6.03 7.22
N ASP A 72 7.82 6.24 8.43
CA ASP A 72 9.06 7.00 8.61
C ASP A 72 10.26 6.27 7.97
N ASP A 73 10.25 4.93 8.00
CA ASP A 73 11.19 4.08 7.27
C ASP A 73 10.43 3.09 6.37
N PRO A 74 10.22 3.43 5.09
CA PRO A 74 9.53 2.55 4.14
C PRO A 74 10.39 1.34 3.73
N SER A 75 11.70 1.33 4.01
CA SER A 75 12.59 0.21 3.63
C SER A 75 12.45 -1.03 4.54
N LEU A 76 11.67 -0.90 5.61
CA LEU A 76 11.34 -1.99 6.53
C LEU A 76 10.58 -3.14 5.86
N PHE A 77 10.00 -2.88 4.69
CA PHE A 77 9.23 -3.84 3.94
C PHE A 77 9.71 -3.92 2.49
N LYS A 78 9.55 -5.09 1.89
CA LYS A 78 9.74 -5.31 0.47
C LYS A 78 8.49 -6.00 -0.07
N PRO A 79 7.97 -5.57 -1.23
CA PRO A 79 6.92 -6.31 -1.91
C PRO A 79 7.32 -7.76 -2.14
N ASP A 80 6.36 -8.67 -1.96
CA ASP A 80 6.53 -10.08 -2.27
C ASP A 80 5.87 -10.48 -3.61
N MET A 81 5.02 -9.61 -4.17
CA MET A 81 4.30 -9.85 -5.43
C MET A 81 3.69 -8.57 -6.02
N HIS A 82 3.36 -8.67 -7.31
CA HIS A 82 2.44 -7.78 -8.02
C HIS A 82 1.15 -8.52 -8.38
N PHE A 83 0.01 -7.86 -8.20
CA PHE A 83 -1.29 -8.44 -8.53
C PHE A 83 -2.21 -7.41 -9.20
N TRP A 84 -3.21 -7.91 -9.92
CA TRP A 84 -3.99 -7.12 -10.89
C TRP A 84 -3.17 -6.48 -12.01
N THR A 85 -2.07 -7.12 -12.43
CA THR A 85 -1.14 -6.58 -13.43
C THR A 85 -1.79 -6.40 -14.81
N GLY A 86 -2.91 -7.05 -15.10
CA GLY A 86 -3.69 -6.80 -16.32
C GLY A 86 -4.24 -5.36 -16.42
N SER A 87 -4.25 -4.62 -15.31
CA SER A 87 -4.60 -3.20 -15.24
C SER A 87 -3.38 -2.27 -15.12
N LYS A 88 -2.14 -2.80 -15.15
CA LYS A 88 -0.93 -1.98 -15.04
C LYS A 88 -0.87 -0.99 -16.20
N GLN A 89 -0.26 0.16 -15.96
CA GLN A 89 -0.03 1.12 -17.04
C GLN A 89 0.87 0.48 -18.11
N PRO A 90 0.60 0.67 -19.42
CA PRO A 90 1.39 0.03 -20.47
C PRO A 90 2.88 0.33 -20.39
N TRP A 91 3.23 1.55 -19.96
CA TRP A 91 4.61 2.02 -19.78
C TRP A 91 5.30 1.48 -18.51
N LEU A 92 4.56 0.90 -17.56
CA LEU A 92 5.14 0.39 -16.32
C LEU A 92 5.76 -0.98 -16.56
N MET A 93 7.09 -1.05 -16.49
CA MET A 93 7.85 -2.29 -16.53
C MET A 93 8.01 -2.84 -15.11
N LEU A 94 7.80 -4.15 -14.94
CA LEU A 94 7.95 -4.85 -13.67
C LEU A 94 9.06 -5.90 -13.88
N ASP A 95 10.31 -5.52 -13.58
CA ASP A 95 11.54 -6.27 -13.87
C ASP A 95 12.31 -6.69 -12.62
N ASP A 96 11.66 -6.62 -11.45
CA ASP A 96 12.21 -7.00 -10.14
C ASP A 96 12.23 -8.52 -9.88
N GLY A 97 11.73 -9.32 -10.83
CA GLY A 97 11.67 -10.78 -10.72
C GLY A 97 10.61 -11.32 -9.76
N LEU A 98 9.76 -10.44 -9.19
CA LEU A 98 8.70 -10.87 -8.27
C LEU A 98 7.54 -11.55 -9.02
N PRO A 99 6.80 -12.46 -8.37
CA PRO A 99 5.57 -13.02 -8.92
C PRO A 99 4.59 -11.94 -9.40
N GLN A 100 4.03 -12.12 -10.60
CA GLN A 100 3.07 -11.20 -11.21
C GLN A 100 1.77 -11.92 -11.57
N TYR A 101 0.65 -11.41 -11.07
CA TYR A 101 -0.68 -12.00 -11.30
C TYR A 101 -1.60 -11.00 -12.01
N GLU A 102 -2.19 -11.40 -13.14
CA GLU A 102 -3.11 -10.53 -13.88
C GLU A 102 -4.39 -10.17 -13.10
N GLY A 103 -4.79 -11.03 -12.17
CA GLY A 103 -5.94 -10.87 -11.29
C GLY A 103 -5.58 -10.98 -9.80
N ALA A 104 -6.50 -11.50 -8.99
CA ALA A 104 -6.21 -11.82 -7.60
C ALA A 104 -5.12 -12.91 -7.49
N PRO A 105 -4.20 -12.83 -6.51
CA PRO A 105 -3.20 -13.88 -6.30
C PRO A 105 -3.87 -15.17 -5.82
N PRO A 106 -3.27 -16.35 -6.07
CA PRO A 106 -3.70 -17.63 -5.51
C PRO A 106 -3.83 -17.57 -3.99
N ALA A 107 -4.75 -18.38 -3.44
CA ALA A 107 -4.96 -18.51 -2.00
C ALA A 107 -3.76 -19.16 -1.30
#